data_AF-A0A0P4R7Z8-F1
#
_entry.id   AF-A0A0P4R7Z8-F1
#
_cell.length_a   1.000
_cell.length_b   1.000
_cell.length_c   1.000
_cell.angle_alpha   90.00
_cell.angle_beta   90.00
_cell.angle_gamma   90.00
#
_symmetry.space_group_name_H-M   'P 1'
#
loop_
_entity.id
_entity.type
_entity.pdbx_description
1 polymer ?
#
loop_
_entity_poly.entity_id
_entity_poly.type
_entity_poly.pdbx_seq_one_letter_code
_entity_poly.pdbx_strand_id
1 'polypeptide(L)'
;METPVPPRNSIPVIDTPEHHLGAILLVLLTRAPDDATLKAAVHLADNAAIASWALRPDALVTLSVEQYLQLLHYTAAPQVLDLALYLGGDRTQIRTLMDHIAQHVDDVLAHYPPPTRQA
;
A
#
# COMPACT_ATOMS: atom_id res chain seq x y z
N MET A 1 -20.08 25.13 -23.02
CA MET A 1 -18.81 24.43 -22.74
C MET A 1 -19.15 23.23 -21.89
N GLU A 2 -19.24 22.07 -22.51
CA GLU A 2 -19.45 20.81 -21.79
C GLU A 2 -18.12 20.41 -21.13
N THR A 3 -18.15 20.21 -19.82
CA THR A 3 -17.05 19.63 -19.05
C THR A 3 -16.88 18.16 -19.49
N PRO A 4 -15.67 17.72 -19.88
CA PRO A 4 -15.48 16.32 -20.23
C PRO A 4 -15.72 15.44 -19.00
N VAL A 5 -16.71 14.58 -19.08
CA VAL A 5 -16.97 13.51 -18.10
C VAL A 5 -15.78 12.54 -18.19
N PRO A 6 -15.03 12.28 -17.10
CA PRO A 6 -13.94 11.32 -17.14
C PRO A 6 -14.50 9.91 -17.41
N PRO A 7 -13.79 9.06 -18.18
CA PRO A 7 -14.27 7.72 -18.49
C PRO A 7 -14.51 6.94 -17.18
N ARG A 8 -15.70 6.37 -17.02
CA ARG A 8 -16.17 5.60 -15.84
C ARG A 8 -15.38 4.30 -15.58
N ASN A 9 -14.25 4.09 -16.24
CA ASN A 9 -13.49 2.86 -16.18
C ASN A 9 -11.98 3.13 -16.32
N SER A 10 -11.44 3.99 -15.46
CA SER A 10 -9.99 4.11 -15.29
C SER A 10 -9.43 2.75 -14.89
N ILE A 11 -8.49 2.24 -15.68
CA ILE A 11 -7.69 1.08 -15.30
C ILE A 11 -7.00 1.46 -13.98
N PRO A 12 -7.13 0.65 -12.91
CA PRO A 12 -6.43 0.93 -11.67
C PRO A 12 -4.93 0.98 -11.95
N VAL A 13 -4.32 2.15 -11.73
CA VAL A 13 -2.88 2.32 -11.82
C VAL A 13 -2.32 1.90 -10.46
N ILE A 14 -1.66 0.74 -10.43
CA ILE A 14 -0.89 0.33 -9.26
C ILE A 14 0.46 1.04 -9.40
N ASP A 15 0.72 2.02 -8.54
CA ASP A 15 2.00 2.73 -8.51
C ASP A 15 3.08 1.75 -8.03
N THR A 16 3.69 1.04 -8.98
CA THR A 16 4.55 -0.11 -8.74
C THR A 16 5.98 0.29 -9.03
N PRO A 17 6.89 0.27 -8.04
CA PRO A 17 8.32 0.37 -8.32
C PRO A 17 8.75 -0.73 -9.29
N GLU A 18 9.63 -0.42 -10.24
CA GLU A 18 10.02 -1.34 -11.33
C GLU A 18 10.51 -2.71 -10.80
N HIS A 19 11.14 -2.74 -9.63
CA HIS A 19 11.64 -3.98 -9.01
C HIS A 19 10.54 -4.89 -8.44
N HIS A 20 9.31 -4.39 -8.27
CA HIS A 20 8.16 -5.16 -7.75
C HIS A 20 7.28 -5.77 -8.85
N LEU A 21 7.52 -5.43 -10.11
CA LEU A 21 6.67 -5.83 -11.23
C LEU A 21 6.44 -7.35 -11.30
N GLY A 22 7.50 -8.15 -11.14
CA GLY A 22 7.40 -9.61 -11.21
C GLY A 22 6.54 -10.21 -10.08
N ALA A 23 6.68 -9.68 -8.87
CA ALA A 23 5.91 -10.16 -7.72
C ALA A 23 4.43 -9.79 -7.84
N ILE A 24 4.12 -8.56 -8.27
CA ILE A 24 2.73 -8.15 -8.52
C ILE A 24 2.11 -8.98 -9.65
N LEU A 25 2.84 -9.23 -10.73
CA LEU A 25 2.36 -10.09 -11.82
C LEU A 25 2.03 -11.50 -11.31
N LEU A 26 2.89 -12.09 -10.47
CA LEU A 26 2.63 -13.40 -9.86
C LEU A 26 1.39 -13.38 -8.95
N VAL A 27 1.20 -12.34 -8.16
CA VAL A 27 0.01 -12.18 -7.31
C VAL A 27 -1.26 -12.13 -8.18
N LEU A 28 -1.26 -11.31 -9.23
CA LEU A 28 -2.41 -11.18 -10.13
C LEU A 28 -2.71 -12.50 -10.87
N LEU A 29 -1.69 -13.22 -11.33
CA LEU A 29 -1.86 -14.50 -12.02
C LEU A 29 -2.35 -15.61 -11.09
N THR A 30 -1.84 -15.67 -9.86
CA THR A 30 -2.21 -16.73 -8.90
C THR A 30 -3.60 -16.51 -8.32
N ARG A 31 -4.01 -15.26 -8.11
CA ARG A 31 -5.32 -14.93 -7.52
C ARG A 31 -6.41 -14.73 -8.56
N ALA A 32 -6.04 -14.34 -9.77
CA ALA A 32 -6.95 -14.05 -10.89
C ALA A 32 -8.19 -13.23 -10.47
N PRO A 33 -8.01 -12.08 -9.78
CA PRO A 33 -9.15 -11.29 -9.32
C PRO A 33 -9.91 -10.70 -10.52
N ASP A 34 -11.22 -10.52 -10.36
CA ASP A 34 -11.97 -9.67 -11.27
C ASP A 34 -11.64 -8.18 -11.04
N ASP A 35 -12.03 -7.32 -12.00
CA ASP A 35 -11.76 -5.89 -11.95
C ASP A 35 -12.33 -5.21 -10.70
N ALA A 36 -13.48 -5.69 -10.20
CA ALA A 36 -14.13 -5.10 -9.03
C ALA A 36 -13.35 -5.40 -7.75
N THR A 37 -12.92 -6.65 -7.59
CA THR A 37 -12.09 -7.13 -6.50
C THR A 37 -10.72 -6.45 -6.51
N LEU A 38 -10.11 -6.31 -7.70
CA LEU A 38 -8.84 -5.61 -7.84
C LEU A 38 -8.97 -4.14 -7.43
N LYS A 39 -9.99 -3.43 -7.92
CA LYS A 39 -10.23 -2.03 -7.53
C LYS A 39 -10.49 -1.90 -6.03
N ALA A 40 -11.29 -2.80 -5.44
CA ALA A 40 -11.56 -2.80 -4.01
C ALA A 40 -10.29 -3.06 -3.19
N ALA A 41 -9.43 -3.99 -3.62
CA ALA A 41 -8.17 -4.29 -2.97
C ALA A 41 -7.19 -3.10 -3.02
N VAL A 42 -7.05 -2.45 -4.18
CA VAL A 42 -6.22 -1.24 -4.31
C VAL A 42 -6.73 -0.14 -3.38
N HIS A 43 -8.03 0.13 -3.37
CA HIS A 43 -8.61 1.11 -2.45
C HIS A 43 -8.44 0.73 -0.97
N LEU A 44 -8.55 -0.55 -0.63
CA LEU A 44 -8.31 -1.02 0.72
C LEU A 44 -6.86 -0.78 1.14
N ALA A 45 -5.91 -1.10 0.26
CA ALA A 45 -4.47 -0.87 0.47
C ALA A 45 -4.15 0.60 0.70
N ASP A 46 -4.63 1.50 -0.17
CA ASP A 46 -4.40 2.94 -0.05
C ASP A 46 -4.94 3.49 1.28
N ASN A 47 -6.18 3.12 1.62
CA ASN A 47 -6.81 3.58 2.86
C ASN A 47 -6.10 3.01 4.10
N ALA A 48 -5.70 1.74 4.06
CA ALA A 48 -4.96 1.11 5.16
C ALA A 48 -3.58 1.72 5.36
N ALA A 49 -2.88 2.07 4.27
CA ALA A 49 -1.58 2.73 4.32
C ALA A 49 -1.66 4.12 4.96
N ILE A 50 -2.66 4.92 4.57
CA ILE A 50 -2.92 6.24 5.17
C ILE A 50 -3.31 6.10 6.65
N ALA A 51 -4.19 5.14 6.98
CA ALA A 51 -4.60 4.89 8.36
C ALA A 51 -3.44 4.42 9.24
N SER A 52 -2.57 3.56 8.71
CA SER A 52 -1.37 3.06 9.40
C SER A 52 -0.40 4.21 9.70
N TRP A 53 -0.19 5.11 8.72
CA TRP A 53 0.57 6.33 8.95
C TRP A 53 -0.02 7.18 10.07
N ALA A 54 -1.33 7.35 10.15
CA ALA A 54 -1.97 8.18 11.19
C ALA A 54 -1.75 7.64 12.61
N LEU A 55 -1.46 6.35 12.77
CA LEU A 55 -1.26 5.68 14.06
C LEU A 55 0.21 5.37 14.38
N ARG A 56 1.14 5.81 13.53
CA ARG A 56 2.54 5.39 13.58
C ARG A 56 3.31 5.90 14.82
N PRO A 57 4.40 5.20 15.23
CA PRO A 57 5.26 5.62 16.34
C PRO A 57 5.97 6.95 16.11
N ASP A 58 6.34 7.65 17.19
CA ASP A 58 7.03 8.95 17.16
C ASP A 58 8.35 8.93 16.35
N ALA A 59 9.01 7.78 16.24
CA ALA A 59 10.22 7.60 15.44
C ALA A 59 10.03 7.89 13.94
N LEU A 60 8.79 7.82 13.44
CA LEU A 60 8.41 8.11 12.06
C LEU A 60 7.83 9.53 11.87
N VAL A 61 7.87 10.38 12.91
CA VAL A 61 7.41 11.79 12.84
C VAL A 61 8.22 12.60 11.84
N THR A 62 9.45 12.18 11.53
CA THR A 62 10.29 12.84 10.52
C THR A 62 9.84 12.60 9.09
N LEU A 63 9.03 11.57 8.82
CA LEU A 63 8.50 11.30 7.49
C LEU A 63 7.15 12.02 7.29
N SER A 64 7.03 12.71 6.16
CA SER A 64 5.71 13.12 5.65
C SER A 64 4.86 11.89 5.30
N VAL A 65 3.55 12.07 5.13
CA VAL A 65 2.66 11.01 4.61
C VAL A 65 3.21 10.45 3.31
N GLU A 66 3.59 11.35 2.39
CA GLU A 66 4.08 10.98 1.08
C GLU A 66 5.37 10.15 1.15
N GLN A 67 6.32 10.55 1.99
CA GLN A 67 7.57 9.81 2.18
C GLN A 67 7.33 8.42 2.80
N TYR A 68 6.37 8.31 3.72
CA TYR A 68 5.97 7.02 4.28
C TYR A 68 5.32 6.13 3.23
N LEU A 69 4.41 6.67 2.41
CA LEU A 69 3.77 5.91 1.33
C LEU A 69 4.79 5.46 0.29
N GLN A 70 5.75 6.33 -0.07
CA GLN A 70 6.86 5.96 -0.95
C GLN A 70 7.71 4.82 -0.37
N LEU A 71 8.04 4.89 0.92
CA LEU A 71 8.75 3.82 1.62
C LEU A 71 7.94 2.51 1.57
N LEU A 72 6.65 2.58 1.87
CA LEU A 72 5.78 1.41 1.84
C LEU A 72 5.67 0.81 0.43
N HIS A 73 5.46 1.64 -0.59
CA HIS A 73 5.43 1.18 -1.98
C HIS A 73 6.76 0.53 -2.38
N TYR A 74 7.88 1.13 -1.98
CA TYR A 74 9.22 0.62 -2.26
C TYR A 74 9.50 -0.72 -1.56
N THR A 75 9.01 -0.93 -0.35
CA THR A 75 9.38 -2.08 0.48
C THR A 75 8.36 -3.23 0.42
N ALA A 76 7.08 -2.92 0.30
CA ALA A 76 6.00 -3.84 0.62
C ALA A 76 4.83 -3.88 -0.38
N ALA A 77 4.90 -3.17 -1.52
CA ALA A 77 3.76 -3.07 -2.45
C ALA A 77 3.16 -4.43 -2.85
N PRO A 78 3.95 -5.48 -3.21
CA PRO A 78 3.38 -6.79 -3.53
C PRO A 78 2.68 -7.45 -2.34
N GLN A 79 3.25 -7.38 -1.14
CA GLN A 79 2.72 -8.01 0.07
C GLN A 79 1.40 -7.36 0.49
N VAL A 80 1.35 -6.02 0.44
CA VAL A 80 0.15 -5.24 0.74
C VAL A 80 -0.96 -5.56 -0.26
N LEU A 81 -0.65 -5.61 -1.56
CA LEU A 81 -1.63 -5.98 -2.59
C LEU A 81 -2.14 -7.42 -2.41
N ASP A 82 -1.23 -8.37 -2.17
CA ASP A 82 -1.56 -9.77 -1.94
C ASP A 82 -2.52 -9.92 -0.75
N LEU A 83 -2.22 -9.28 0.38
CA LEU A 83 -3.12 -9.31 1.54
C LEU A 83 -4.43 -8.58 1.27
N ALA A 84 -4.42 -7.43 0.60
CA ALA A 84 -5.65 -6.70 0.27
C ALA A 84 -6.59 -7.54 -0.63
N LEU A 85 -6.03 -8.28 -1.60
CA LEU A 85 -6.77 -9.24 -2.41
C LEU A 85 -7.26 -10.43 -1.59
N TYR A 86 -6.54 -10.82 -0.53
CA TYR A 86 -6.93 -11.97 0.32
C TYR A 86 -8.17 -11.63 1.12
N LEU A 87 -8.22 -10.38 1.58
CA LEU A 87 -9.35 -9.79 2.28
C LEU A 87 -10.49 -9.42 1.31
N GLY A 88 -10.36 -9.68 0.01
CA GLY A 88 -11.37 -9.37 -1.01
C GLY A 88 -11.62 -7.87 -1.20
N GLY A 89 -10.69 -7.01 -0.77
CA GLY A 89 -10.92 -5.57 -0.71
C GLY A 89 -12.02 -5.14 0.27
N ASP A 90 -12.36 -6.00 1.25
CA ASP A 90 -13.39 -5.69 2.25
C ASP A 90 -12.92 -4.55 3.18
N ARG A 91 -13.55 -3.40 3.07
CA ARG A 91 -13.30 -2.22 3.92
C ARG A 91 -13.45 -2.50 5.42
N THR A 92 -14.24 -3.50 5.82
CA THR A 92 -14.37 -3.86 7.25
C THR A 92 -13.07 -4.46 7.80
N GLN A 93 -12.21 -4.98 6.91
CA GLN A 93 -10.92 -5.58 7.24
C GLN A 93 -9.76 -4.57 7.16
N ILE A 94 -10.05 -3.26 7.02
CA ILE A 94 -9.01 -2.22 6.94
C ILE A 94 -8.03 -2.28 8.12
N ARG A 95 -8.52 -2.59 9.32
CA ARG A 95 -7.68 -2.73 10.52
C ARG A 95 -6.66 -3.85 10.38
N THR A 96 -7.05 -4.99 9.84
CA THR A 96 -6.17 -6.14 9.60
C THR A 96 -5.03 -5.76 8.65
N LEU A 97 -5.34 -5.07 7.55
CA LEU A 97 -4.33 -4.63 6.59
C LEU A 97 -3.43 -3.53 7.17
N MET A 98 -4.01 -2.60 7.93
CA MET A 98 -3.30 -1.53 8.62
C MET A 98 -2.28 -2.07 9.63
N ASP A 99 -2.69 -3.04 10.46
CA ASP A 99 -1.83 -3.67 11.46
C ASP A 99 -0.67 -4.43 10.76
N HIS A 100 -0.95 -5.09 9.64
CA HIS A 100 0.08 -5.74 8.83
C HIS A 100 1.09 -4.75 8.25
N ILE A 101 0.61 -3.62 7.70
CA ILE A 101 1.46 -2.54 7.20
C ILE A 101 2.35 -1.97 8.32
N ALA A 102 1.77 -1.73 9.50
CA ALA A 102 2.50 -1.20 10.65
C ALA A 102 3.63 -2.15 11.06
N GLN A 103 3.33 -3.45 11.21
CA GLN A 103 4.33 -4.46 11.54
C GLN A 103 5.46 -4.52 10.50
N HIS A 104 5.12 -4.44 9.20
CA HIS A 104 6.14 -4.47 8.15
C HIS A 104 7.08 -3.27 8.23
N VAL A 105 6.55 -2.07 8.49
CA VAL A 105 7.37 -0.87 8.64
C VAL A 105 8.25 -0.97 9.89
N ASP A 106 7.71 -1.45 11.01
CA ASP A 106 8.49 -1.67 12.24
C ASP A 106 9.63 -2.67 12.00
N ASP A 107 9.38 -3.75 11.26
CA ASP A 107 10.40 -4.73 10.88
C ASP A 107 11.50 -4.08 10.02
N VAL A 108 11.13 -3.27 9.02
CA VAL A 108 12.11 -2.54 8.18
C VAL A 108 12.96 -1.61 9.04
N LEU A 109 12.36 -0.86 9.97
CA LEU A 109 13.08 0.04 10.86
C LEU A 109 14.00 -0.69 11.84
N ALA A 110 13.60 -1.88 12.31
CA ALA A 110 14.44 -2.70 13.17
C ALA A 110 15.71 -3.18 12.46
N HIS A 111 15.64 -3.45 11.15
CA HIS A 111 16.78 -3.89 10.35
C HIS A 111 17.60 -2.72 9.77
N TYR A 112 16.95 -1.59 9.51
CA TYR A 112 17.55 -0.40 8.92
C TYR A 112 17.20 0.84 9.75
N PRO A 113 17.80 0.99 10.94
CA PRO A 113 17.51 2.12 11.80
C PRO A 113 17.87 3.43 11.10
N PRO A 114 17.09 4.51 11.29
CA PRO A 114 17.39 5.80 10.69
C PRO A 114 18.79 6.27 11.11
N PRO A 115 19.55 6.91 10.21
CA PRO A 115 20.88 7.40 10.53
C PRO A 115 20.80 8.34 11.73
N THR A 116 21.57 8.03 12.78
CA THR A 116 21.66 8.88 13.96
C THR A 116 22.22 10.23 13.50
N ARG A 117 21.49 11.34 13.72
CA ARG A 117 22.09 12.66 13.48
C ARG A 117 23.32 12.75 14.36
N GLN A 118 24.51 12.79 13.76
CA GLN A 118 25.71 13.19 14.47
C GLN A 118 25.49 14.63 14.93
N ALA A 119 25.53 14.82 16.26
CA ALA A 119 25.41 16.12 16.91
C ALA A 119 26.65 16.98 16.67
#